data_AF-A0A9X2TYL1-F1
#
_entry.id   AF-A0A9X2TYL1-F1
#
_cell.length_a   1.000
_cell.length_b   1.000
_cell.length_c   1.000
_cell.angle_alpha   90.00
_cell.angle_beta   90.00
_cell.angle_gamma   90.00
#
_symmetry.space_group_name_H-M   'P 1'
#
loop_
_entity.id
_entity.type
_entity.pdbx_description
1 polymer ?
#
loop_
_entity_poly.entity_id
_entity_poly.type
_entity_poly.pdbx_seq_one_letter_code
_entity_poly.pdbx_strand_id
1 'polypeptide(L)' 'MPITRHRITLPGVKPIQTAKPGYEYFYLYGAVEPETGQRFFTEHERLNSDCFQRFLGRFAEAFPRSHNIR' A
#
# COMPACT_ATOMS: atom_id res chain seq x y z
N MET A 1 -8.12 -4.90 32.16
CA MET A 1 -7.91 -6.32 31.84
C MET A 1 -6.44 -6.52 31.47
N PRO A 2 -5.70 -7.46 32.10
CA PRO A 2 -4.33 -7.72 31.68
C PRO A 2 -4.31 -8.37 30.30
N ILE A 3 -3.37 -7.97 29.45
CA ILE A 3 -3.16 -8.56 28.13
C ILE A 3 -2.41 -9.89 28.33
N THR A 4 -3.10 -11.02 28.14
CA THR A 4 -2.47 -12.34 28.14
C THR A 4 -1.78 -12.57 26.80
N ARG A 5 -0.45 -12.49 26.75
CA ARG A 5 0.32 -12.85 25.55
C ARG A 5 0.71 -14.33 25.60
N HIS A 6 0.39 -15.10 24.57
CA HIS A 6 0.87 -16.47 24.43
C HIS A 6 2.39 -16.46 24.19
N ARG A 7 3.14 -17.11 25.07
CA ARG A 7 4.60 -17.18 24.99
C ARG A 7 5.00 -18.33 24.06
N ILE A 8 5.57 -18.00 22.91
CA ILE A 8 5.89 -18.96 21.83
C ILE A 8 7.17 -19.75 22.14
N THR A 9 8.11 -19.17 22.90
CA THR A 9 9.38 -19.79 23.29
C THR A 9 9.74 -19.52 24.76
N LEU A 10 10.76 -20.21 25.28
CA LEU A 10 11.34 -19.92 26.60
C LEU A 10 12.10 -18.57 26.59
N PRO A 11 12.29 -17.92 27.76
CA PRO A 11 13.14 -16.73 27.87
C PRO A 11 14.54 -17.00 27.30
N GLY A 12 15.04 -16.09 26.47
CA GLY A 12 16.34 -16.23 25.80
C GLY A 12 16.35 -17.16 24.59
N VAL A 13 15.24 -17.85 24.28
CA VAL A 13 15.13 -18.71 23.10
C VAL A 13 14.43 -17.98 21.97
N LYS A 14 15.15 -17.75 20.86
CA LYS A 14 14.58 -17.14 19.66
C LYS A 14 13.65 -18.16 18.96
N PRO A 15 12.41 -17.80 18.59
CA PRO A 15 11.55 -18.65 17.78
C PRO A 15 12.21 -18.95 16.43
N ILE A 16 12.18 -20.24 16.04
CA ILE A 16 12.63 -20.70 14.73
C ILE A 16 11.40 -20.79 13.84
N GLN A 17 11.37 -19.99 12.79
CA GLN A 17 10.31 -20.02 11.81
C GLN A 17 10.67 -21.02 10.70
N THR A 18 10.03 -22.18 10.70
CA THR A 18 10.25 -23.26 9.72
C THR A 18 9.62 -22.98 8.36
N ALA A 19 8.53 -22.23 8.32
CA ALA A 19 7.85 -21.85 7.08
C ALA A 19 8.13 -20.38 6.71
N LYS A 20 8.63 -20.15 5.50
CA LYS A 20 8.63 -18.80 4.90
C LYS A 20 7.21 -18.49 4.43
N PRO A 21 6.51 -17.49 4.99
CA PRO A 21 5.20 -17.09 4.49
C PRO A 21 5.42 -16.49 3.10
N GLY A 22 4.61 -16.92 2.13
CA GLY A 22 4.55 -16.27 0.82
C GLY A 22 3.83 -14.94 1.00
N TYR A 23 4.57 -13.84 0.99
CA TYR A 23 3.99 -12.50 0.98
C TYR A 23 3.82 -12.06 -0.46
N GLU A 24 2.57 -11.75 -0.83
CA GLU A 24 2.28 -11.02 -2.05
C GLU A 24 2.31 -9.52 -1.75
N TYR A 25 2.80 -8.73 -2.71
CA TYR A 25 2.89 -7.29 -2.58
C TYR A 25 2.48 -6.61 -3.89
N PHE A 26 2.02 -5.38 -3.75
CA PHE A 26 1.76 -4.46 -4.84
C PHE A 26 2.17 -3.04 -4.43
N TYR A 27 2.34 -2.18 -5.42
CA TYR A 27 2.58 -0.75 -5.24
C TYR A 27 1.26 -0.01 -5.36
N LEU A 28 1.02 0.93 -4.44
CA LEU A 28 -0.16 1.79 -4.46
C LEU A 28 0.25 3.18 -4.88
N TYR A 29 -0.21 3.62 -6.05
CA TYR A 29 -0.15 5.04 -6.43
C TYR A 29 -1.41 5.73 -5.94
N GLY A 30 -1.26 6.91 -5.36
CA GLY A 30 -2.36 7.62 -4.72
C GLY A 30 -2.27 9.13 -4.86
N ALA A 31 -3.42 9.76 -4.99
CA ALA A 31 -3.59 11.21 -4.86
C ALA A 31 -4.72 11.49 -3.88
N VAL A 32 -4.49 12.43 -2.97
CA VAL A 32 -5.46 12.85 -1.96
C VAL A 32 -5.53 14.37 -2.00
N GLU A 33 -6.74 14.90 -2.15
CA GLU A 33 -7.00 16.31 -1.94
C GLU A 33 -7.09 16.54 -0.42
N PRO A 34 -6.23 17.39 0.18
CA PRO A 34 -6.12 17.49 1.63
C PRO A 34 -7.33 18.10 2.36
N GLU A 35 -8.03 19.06 1.75
CA GLU A 35 -9.09 19.82 2.43
C GLU A 35 -10.40 19.03 2.55
N THR A 36 -10.74 18.31 1.48
CA THR A 36 -11.96 17.52 1.30
C THR A 36 -11.75 16.05 1.62
N GLY A 37 -10.51 15.56 1.60
CA GLY A 37 -10.17 14.16 1.78
C GLY A 37 -10.55 13.27 0.59
N GLN A 38 -10.92 13.86 -0.55
CA GLN A 38 -11.17 13.13 -1.79
C GLN A 38 -9.88 12.39 -2.21
N ARG A 39 -10.01 11.11 -2.54
CA ARG A 39 -8.86 10.23 -2.74
C ARG A 39 -9.06 9.33 -3.95
N PHE A 40 -7.95 9.04 -4.63
CA PHE A 40 -7.89 8.14 -5.77
C PHE A 40 -6.63 7.30 -5.69
N PHE A 41 -6.79 5.98 -5.81
CA PHE A 41 -5.69 5.04 -5.75
C PHE A 41 -5.76 3.99 -6.85
N THR A 42 -4.60 3.50 -7.27
CA THR A 42 -4.49 2.35 -8.17
C THR A 42 -3.35 1.45 -7.71
N GLU A 43 -3.61 0.14 -7.72
CA GLU A 43 -2.62 -0.90 -7.41
C GLU A 43 -1.85 -1.30 -8.67
N HIS A 44 -0.55 -1.54 -8.52
CA HIS A 44 0.35 -1.91 -9.61
C HIS A 44 1.38 -2.93 -9.15
N GLU A 45 1.81 -3.77 -10.08
CA GLU A 45 2.86 -4.78 -9.85
C GLU A 45 4.24 -4.17 -9.58
N ARG A 46 4.51 -2.95 -10.06
CA ARG A 46 5.86 -2.36 -10.10
C ARG A 46 5.82 -0.85 -9.81
N LEU A 47 6.88 -0.35 -9.19
CA LEU A 47 7.15 1.08 -9.02
C LEU A 47 8.03 1.57 -10.18
N ASN A 48 7.41 1.96 -11.29
CA ASN A 48 8.11 2.43 -12.47
C ASN A 48 7.29 3.48 -13.24
N SER A 49 7.92 4.09 -14.25
CA SER A 49 7.30 5.14 -15.05
C SER A 49 6.09 4.67 -15.85
N ASP A 50 6.06 3.42 -16.32
CA ASP A 50 4.92 2.88 -17.09
C ASP A 50 3.66 2.75 -16.23
N CYS A 51 3.80 2.20 -15.02
CA CYS A 51 2.72 2.10 -14.04
C CYS A 51 2.28 3.50 -13.57
N PHE A 52 3.24 4.42 -13.39
CA PHE A 52 2.93 5.80 -13.05
C PHE A 52 2.14 6.51 -14.15
N GLN A 53 2.51 6.34 -15.42
CA GLN A 53 1.77 6.93 -16.55
C GLN A 53 0.34 6.38 -16.64
N ARG A 54 0.15 5.08 -16.37
CA ARG A 54 -1.19 4.48 -16.27
C ARG A 54 -2.02 5.08 -15.14
N PHE A 55 -1.41 5.32 -13.98
CA PHE A 55 -2.05 6.04 -12.88
C PHE A 55 -2.48 7.45 -13.30
N LEU A 56 -1.59 8.21 -13.94
CA LEU A 56 -1.90 9.58 -14.42
C LEU A 56 -3.06 9.58 -15.43
N GLY A 57 -3.07 8.65 -16.39
CA GLY A 57 -4.17 8.53 -17.35
C GLY A 57 -5.51 8.29 -16.67
N ARG A 58 -5.58 7.30 -15.77
CA ARG A 58 -6.80 7.01 -15.02
C ARG A 58 -7.21 8.16 -14.08
N PHE A 59 -6.25 8.86 -13.50
CA PHE A 59 -6.53 10.03 -12.66
C PHE A 59 -7.10 11.18 -13.48
N ALA A 60 -6.57 11.46 -14.67
CA ALA A 60 -7.09 12.50 -15.56
C ALA A 60 -8.51 12.18 -16.04
N GLU A 61 -8.80 10.91 -16.34
CA GLU A 61 -10.16 10.45 -16.68
C GLU A 61 -11.13 10.62 -15.50
N ALA A 62 -10.71 10.29 -14.28
CA ALA A 62 -11.53 10.42 -13.08
C ALA A 62 -11.75 11.88 -12.66
N PHE A 63 -10.77 12.76 -12.92
CA PHE A 63 -10.79 14.17 -12.55
C PHE A 63 -10.41 15.08 -13.75
N PRO A 64 -11.26 15.14 -14.79
CA PRO A 64 -10.95 15.84 -16.04
C PRO A 64 -10.85 17.37 -15.88
N ARG A 65 -11.35 17.89 -14.76
CA ARG A 65 -11.27 19.32 -14.39
C ARG A 65 -10.21 19.60 -13.34
N SER A 66 -9.47 18.61 -12.87
CA SER A 66 -8.37 18.86 -11.94
C SER A 66 -7.23 19.58 -12.66
N HIS A 67 -6.54 20.46 -11.96
CA HIS A 67 -5.35 21.14 -12.48
C HIS A 67 -4.06 20.37 -12.23
N ASN A 68 -4.14 19.18 -11.64
CA ASN A 68 -3.00 18.40 -11.15
C ASN A 68 -2.28 17.63 -12.27
N ILE A 69 -2.94 17.44 -13.41
CA ILE A 69 -2.37 16.80 -14.60
C ILE A 69 -2.74 17.67 -15.80
N ARG A 70 -1.73 18.18 -16.52
CA ARG A 70 -1.87 18.94 -17.77
C ARG A 70 -0.95 18.35 -18.82
#